data_AF-A0A5J4VP07-F1
#
_entry.id   AF-A0A5J4VP07-F1
#
_cell.length_a   1.000
_cell.length_b   1.000
_cell.length_c   1.000
_cell.angle_alpha   90.00
_cell.angle_beta   90.00
_cell.angle_gamma   90.00
#
_symmetry.space_group_name_H-M   'P 1'
#
loop_
_entity.id
_entity.type
_entity.pdbx_description
1 polymer ?
#
loop_
_entity_poly.entity_id
_entity_poly.type
_entity_poly.pdbx_seq_one_letter_code
_entity_poly.pdbx_strand_id
1 'polypeptide(L)'
;MTLKKFVRDIGGGTMQKGKFPYEYININNYVSELDKSEPFPREAFDNKLKNKSISEDKYQENLVEAAKFTTRWDQARSYNIQDTRIMIEPIDNLIKMMFKYKIDMLVMFSMSQCANAIKYSSAYDDFKMNGDYNIEDTDKPINITIPYWTAKVESYIEQDQKKNRDSSNNVTIDDYEYFKELFEKQRCYFCNCKLTWKNRPTLDRINNELGHSKDNVLPCSKEIQLTETATNDINELGCVLINQKGYYWRIEQCIAQIQCSWRNKDQSSGIFGQKGIFN
;
A
#
# COMPACT_ATOMS: atom_id res chain seq x y z
N MET A 1 -13.30 14.98 -6.18
CA MET A 1 -13.31 16.43 -6.51
C MET A 1 -11.87 16.90 -6.61
N THR A 2 -11.47 17.66 -7.63
CA THR A 2 -10.09 18.17 -7.75
C THR A 2 -9.87 19.37 -6.83
N LEU A 3 -8.62 19.62 -6.42
CA LEU A 3 -8.28 20.79 -5.58
C LEU A 3 -8.75 22.12 -6.20
N LYS A 4 -8.51 22.31 -7.51
CA LYS A 4 -8.97 23.49 -8.24
C LYS A 4 -10.50 23.67 -8.18
N LYS A 5 -11.24 22.57 -8.31
CA LYS A 5 -12.71 22.58 -8.22
C LYS A 5 -13.16 22.89 -6.79
N PHE A 6 -12.50 22.33 -5.79
CA PHE A 6 -12.80 22.58 -4.39
C PHE A 6 -12.60 24.06 -4.01
N VAL A 7 -11.44 24.65 -4.35
CA VAL A 7 -11.14 26.06 -4.08
C VAL A 7 -12.16 26.98 -4.75
N ARG A 8 -12.55 26.69 -6.00
CA ARG A 8 -13.54 27.50 -6.72
C ARG A 8 -14.94 27.35 -6.14
N ASP A 9 -15.41 26.12 -5.96
CA ASP A 9 -16.81 25.84 -5.63
C ASP A 9 -17.12 26.13 -4.16
N ILE A 10 -16.14 25.96 -3.25
CA ILE A 10 -16.31 26.15 -1.80
C ILE A 10 -15.61 27.42 -1.29
N GLY A 11 -14.42 27.72 -1.80
CA GLY A 11 -13.67 28.93 -1.41
C GLY A 11 -14.11 30.20 -2.14
N GLY A 12 -14.70 30.09 -3.33
CA GLY A 12 -15.02 31.25 -4.18
C GLY A 12 -13.79 31.92 -4.82
N GLY A 13 -12.59 31.38 -4.58
CA GLY A 13 -11.33 31.90 -5.07
C GLY A 13 -10.87 31.28 -6.39
N THR A 14 -9.80 31.84 -6.96
CA THR A 14 -9.07 31.24 -8.07
C THR A 14 -7.73 30.69 -7.59
N MET A 15 -7.44 29.45 -7.96
CA MET A 15 -6.16 28.81 -7.60
C MET A 15 -5.12 29.14 -8.69
N GLN A 16 -4.16 29.99 -8.34
CA GLN A 16 -2.91 30.13 -9.09
C GLN A 16 -1.87 29.22 -8.46
N LYS A 17 -1.73 28.01 -9.02
CA LYS A 17 -0.71 27.06 -8.59
C LYS A 17 0.52 27.24 -9.47
N GLY A 18 1.64 27.67 -8.89
CA GLY A 18 2.91 27.66 -9.61
C GLY A 18 3.45 26.23 -9.78
N LYS A 19 4.57 26.08 -10.49
CA LYS A 19 5.19 24.76 -10.71
C LYS A 19 6.43 24.60 -9.86
N PHE A 20 6.49 23.50 -9.13
CA PHE A 20 7.67 23.09 -8.37
C PHE A 20 8.02 21.63 -8.73
N PRO A 21 9.31 21.28 -8.89
CA PRO A 21 9.73 19.98 -9.40
C PRO A 21 9.75 18.90 -8.30
N TYR A 22 8.57 18.53 -7.80
CA TYR A 22 8.43 17.55 -6.72
C TYR A 22 8.94 16.14 -7.08
N GLU A 23 8.89 15.74 -8.36
CA GLU A 23 9.39 14.43 -8.81
C GLU A 23 10.92 14.37 -8.87
N TYR A 24 11.60 15.53 -8.96
CA TYR A 24 13.05 15.61 -9.06
C TYR A 24 13.72 15.47 -7.69
N ILE A 25 13.06 15.96 -6.63
CA ILE A 25 13.55 15.92 -5.26
C ILE A 25 13.07 14.62 -4.58
N ASN A 26 14.01 13.91 -3.96
CA ASN A 26 13.74 12.67 -3.22
C ASN A 26 14.61 12.59 -1.96
N ILE A 27 14.38 11.54 -1.16
CA ILE A 27 15.07 11.31 0.11
C ILE A 27 16.59 11.26 0.00
N ASN A 28 17.14 10.94 -1.18
CA ASN A 28 18.57 10.76 -1.39
C ASN A 28 19.26 12.05 -1.86
N ASN A 29 18.55 12.96 -2.54
CA ASN A 29 19.17 14.14 -3.16
C ASN A 29 18.68 15.49 -2.62
N TYR A 30 17.68 15.52 -1.73
CA TYR A 30 17.04 16.77 -1.33
C TYR A 30 18.01 17.80 -0.75
N VAL A 31 18.97 17.40 0.09
CA VAL A 31 19.96 18.31 0.68
C VAL A 31 20.81 18.94 -0.42
N SER A 32 21.48 18.11 -1.22
CA SER A 32 22.38 18.57 -2.28
C SER A 32 21.68 19.40 -3.35
N GLU A 33 20.41 19.12 -3.64
CA GLU A 33 19.66 19.88 -4.65
C GLU A 33 19.04 21.16 -4.09
N LEU A 34 18.58 21.19 -2.83
CA LEU A 34 17.93 22.37 -2.25
C LEU A 34 18.91 23.41 -1.70
N ASP A 35 20.13 23.01 -1.37
CA ASP A 35 21.20 23.92 -0.92
C ASP A 35 21.75 24.81 -2.05
N LYS A 36 21.43 24.50 -3.30
CA LYS A 36 21.88 25.28 -4.47
C LYS A 36 21.11 26.60 -4.59
N SER A 37 21.83 27.64 -5.03
CA SER A 37 21.26 28.95 -5.36
C SER A 37 20.86 29.10 -6.84
N GLU A 38 21.31 28.20 -7.70
CA GLU A 38 20.92 28.22 -9.12
C GLU A 38 19.48 27.71 -9.31
N PRO A 39 18.75 28.15 -10.35
CA PRO A 39 17.42 27.62 -10.66
C PRO A 39 17.46 26.10 -10.94
N PHE A 40 16.31 25.44 -10.79
CA PHE A 40 16.19 24.04 -11.19
C PHE A 40 16.37 23.89 -12.70
N PRO A 41 17.07 22.85 -13.17
CA PRO A 41 17.21 22.57 -14.60
C PRO A 41 15.86 22.22 -15.21
N ARG A 42 15.71 22.39 -16.53
CA ARG A 42 14.43 22.18 -17.23
C ARG A 42 13.89 20.77 -17.05
N GLU A 43 14.79 19.79 -17.06
CA GLU A 43 14.51 18.35 -16.92
C GLU A 43 13.93 18.02 -15.54
N ALA A 44 14.17 18.87 -14.51
CA ALA A 44 13.59 18.68 -13.19
C ALA A 44 12.05 18.78 -13.22
N PHE A 45 11.48 19.43 -14.23
CA PHE A 45 10.04 19.59 -14.39
C PHE A 45 9.39 18.52 -15.28
N ASP A 46 10.15 17.53 -15.74
CA ASP A 46 9.63 16.45 -16.56
C ASP A 46 8.74 15.52 -15.73
N ASN A 47 7.54 15.27 -16.23
CA ASN A 47 6.59 14.35 -15.60
C ASN A 47 6.79 12.95 -16.17
N LYS A 48 7.42 12.07 -15.39
CA LYS A 48 7.74 10.70 -15.84
C LYS A 48 6.47 9.86 -16.03
N LEU A 49 5.48 10.06 -15.17
CA LEU A 49 4.21 9.32 -15.20
C LEU A 49 3.39 9.59 -16.47
N LYS A 50 3.44 10.81 -16.99
CA LYS A 50 2.68 11.23 -18.18
C LYS A 50 3.55 11.31 -19.43
N ASN A 51 4.84 11.01 -19.32
CA ASN A 51 5.85 11.18 -20.36
C ASN A 51 5.75 12.56 -21.04
N LYS A 52 5.76 13.63 -20.23
CA LYS A 52 5.59 15.01 -20.69
C LYS A 52 6.65 15.93 -20.09
N SER A 53 7.32 16.68 -20.96
CA SER A 53 8.23 17.75 -20.58
C SER A 53 7.53 19.11 -20.58
N ILE A 54 8.14 20.08 -19.88
CA ILE A 54 7.66 21.46 -19.85
C ILE A 54 8.00 22.19 -21.17
N SER A 55 7.12 23.05 -21.68
CA SER A 55 7.45 23.88 -22.85
C SER A 55 8.47 24.97 -22.49
N GLU A 56 9.24 25.42 -23.47
CA GLU A 56 10.29 26.43 -23.25
C GLU A 56 9.73 27.72 -22.64
N ASP A 57 8.64 28.25 -23.17
CA ASP A 57 8.00 29.46 -22.64
C ASP A 57 7.63 29.34 -21.16
N LYS A 58 7.13 28.17 -20.74
CA LYS A 58 6.75 27.92 -19.34
C LYS A 58 7.97 27.73 -18.45
N TYR A 59 9.09 27.27 -19.00
CA TYR A 59 10.34 27.19 -18.27
C TYR A 59 10.93 28.59 -18.06
N GLN A 60 10.84 29.48 -19.06
CA GLN A 60 11.24 30.88 -18.91
C GLN A 60 10.41 31.60 -17.84
N GLU A 61 9.09 31.39 -17.79
CA GLU A 61 8.24 31.89 -16.70
C GLU A 61 8.71 31.40 -15.32
N ASN A 62 9.09 30.12 -15.21
CA ASN A 62 9.61 29.56 -13.96
C ASN A 62 10.96 30.18 -13.56
N LEU A 63 11.84 30.51 -14.51
CA LEU A 63 13.12 31.17 -14.22
C LEU A 63 12.91 32.56 -13.61
N VAL A 64 11.95 33.32 -14.15
CA VAL A 64 11.57 34.64 -13.61
C VAL A 64 11.03 34.52 -12.18
N GLU A 65 10.22 33.49 -11.90
CA GLU A 65 9.71 33.25 -10.55
C GLU A 65 10.81 32.78 -9.59
N ALA A 66 11.69 31.88 -10.04
CA ALA A 66 12.81 31.36 -9.25
C ALA A 66 13.79 32.47 -8.84
N ALA A 67 13.97 33.49 -9.69
CA ALA A 67 14.82 34.64 -9.40
C ALA A 67 14.38 35.47 -8.18
N LYS A 68 13.14 35.27 -7.67
CA LYS A 68 12.66 35.91 -6.44
C LYS A 68 13.20 35.27 -5.16
N PHE A 69 13.85 34.10 -5.27
CA PHE A 69 14.34 33.32 -4.13
C PHE A 69 15.86 33.24 -4.15
N THR A 70 16.49 33.33 -2.98
CA THR A 70 17.95 33.26 -2.83
C THR A 70 18.46 31.82 -2.94
N THR A 71 17.69 30.87 -2.41
CA THR A 71 18.00 29.44 -2.44
C THR A 71 16.79 28.64 -2.91
N ARG A 72 17.04 27.41 -3.38
CA ARG A 72 15.94 26.49 -3.69
C ARG A 72 15.15 26.09 -2.43
N TRP A 73 15.74 26.17 -1.24
CA TRP A 73 15.01 26.08 0.04
C TRP A 73 13.96 27.17 0.20
N ASP A 74 14.32 28.42 -0.06
CA ASP A 74 13.38 29.55 0.02
C ASP A 74 12.24 29.39 -0.97
N GLN A 75 12.57 28.94 -2.19
CA GLN A 75 11.58 28.59 -3.20
C GLN A 75 10.64 27.49 -2.68
N ALA A 76 11.17 26.34 -2.26
CA ALA A 76 10.38 25.21 -1.75
C ALA A 76 9.46 25.61 -0.59
N ARG A 77 9.97 26.42 0.35
CA ARG A 77 9.20 26.94 1.47
C ARG A 77 8.04 27.81 1.01
N SER A 78 8.29 28.73 0.08
CA SER A 78 7.26 29.61 -0.47
C SER A 78 6.13 28.81 -1.13
N TYR A 79 6.48 27.80 -1.94
CA TYR A 79 5.50 26.93 -2.58
C TYR A 79 4.68 26.12 -1.59
N ASN A 80 5.29 25.55 -0.55
CA ASN A 80 4.57 24.81 0.50
C ASN A 80 3.59 25.72 1.25
N ILE A 81 3.98 26.96 1.53
CA ILE A 81 3.11 27.95 2.16
C ILE A 81 1.96 28.33 1.22
N GLN A 82 2.23 28.53 -0.07
CA GLN A 82 1.19 28.86 -1.04
C GLN A 82 0.18 27.71 -1.22
N ASP A 83 0.66 26.48 -1.36
CA ASP A 83 -0.17 25.27 -1.54
C ASP A 83 -1.06 24.99 -0.31
N THR A 84 -0.63 25.42 0.89
CA THR A 84 -1.44 25.30 2.12
C THR A 84 -2.39 26.49 2.31
N ARG A 85 -1.94 27.72 2.00
CA ARG A 85 -2.74 28.93 2.18
C ARG A 85 -4.04 28.92 1.38
N ILE A 86 -4.03 28.36 0.16
CA ILE A 86 -5.22 28.25 -0.69
C ILE A 86 -6.33 27.38 -0.10
N MET A 87 -6.02 26.54 0.90
CA MET A 87 -6.99 25.65 1.55
C MET A 87 -7.73 26.31 2.71
N ILE A 88 -7.18 27.38 3.28
CA ILE A 88 -7.70 28.00 4.52
C ILE A 88 -9.12 28.51 4.30
N GLU A 89 -9.34 29.34 3.28
CA GLU A 89 -10.65 29.94 3.01
C GLU A 89 -11.74 28.91 2.66
N PRO A 90 -11.50 27.90 1.79
CA PRO A 90 -12.44 26.80 1.61
C PRO A 90 -12.80 26.08 2.92
N ILE A 91 -11.81 25.82 3.80
CA ILE A 91 -12.05 25.15 5.09
C ILE A 91 -12.92 26.05 5.99
N ASP A 92 -12.62 27.33 6.09
CA ASP A 92 -13.44 28.29 6.85
C ASP A 92 -14.88 28.33 6.33
N ASN A 93 -15.07 28.28 5.02
CA ASN A 93 -16.40 28.24 4.41
C ASN A 93 -17.13 26.93 4.70
N LEU A 94 -16.44 25.78 4.72
CA LEU A 94 -17.03 24.52 5.17
C LEU A 94 -17.46 24.60 6.62
N ILE A 95 -16.61 25.11 7.50
CA ILE A 95 -16.92 25.27 8.93
C ILE A 95 -18.20 26.11 9.09
N LYS A 96 -18.27 27.28 8.43
CA LYS A 96 -19.47 28.13 8.44
C LYS A 96 -20.71 27.41 7.90
N MET A 97 -20.57 26.62 6.85
CA MET A 97 -21.67 25.85 6.26
C MET A 97 -22.18 24.79 7.23
N MET A 98 -21.27 24.05 7.88
CA MET A 98 -21.63 23.04 8.88
C MET A 98 -22.33 23.66 10.09
N PHE A 99 -21.83 24.79 10.59
CA PHE A 99 -22.51 25.58 11.62
C PHE A 99 -23.92 26.03 11.18
N LYS A 100 -24.06 26.55 9.96
CA LYS A 100 -25.34 26.99 9.40
C LYS A 100 -26.38 25.86 9.38
N TYR A 101 -25.96 24.65 9.00
CA TYR A 101 -26.84 23.49 8.93
C TYR A 101 -26.93 22.70 10.25
N LYS A 102 -26.29 23.17 11.33
CA LYS A 102 -26.22 22.50 12.64
C LYS A 102 -25.69 21.07 12.53
N ILE A 103 -24.75 20.85 11.61
CA ILE A 103 -24.09 19.56 11.41
C ILE A 103 -22.84 19.56 12.28
N ASP A 104 -22.75 18.60 13.21
CA ASP A 104 -21.57 18.42 14.04
C ASP A 104 -20.43 17.80 13.22
N MET A 105 -19.41 18.59 12.93
CA MET A 105 -18.22 18.13 12.21
C MET A 105 -17.43 17.06 12.97
N LEU A 106 -17.46 17.06 14.31
CA LEU A 106 -16.74 16.08 15.15
C LEU A 106 -17.41 14.69 15.11
N VAL A 107 -18.72 14.65 14.81
CA VAL A 107 -19.45 13.39 14.60
C VAL A 107 -19.22 12.85 13.19
N MET A 108 -18.99 13.72 12.20
CA MET A 108 -18.75 13.35 10.79
C MET A 108 -17.31 12.92 10.48
N PHE A 109 -16.30 13.63 11.01
CA PHE A 109 -14.93 13.10 11.07
C PHE A 109 -14.91 12.16 12.26
N SER A 110 -15.15 10.87 12.03
CA SER A 110 -15.25 9.88 13.09
C SER A 110 -14.04 9.98 14.03
N MET A 111 -14.22 10.71 15.13
CA MET A 111 -13.24 10.78 16.22
C MET A 111 -13.01 9.37 16.77
N SER A 112 -13.99 8.48 16.63
CA SER A 112 -13.83 7.05 16.87
C SER A 112 -12.86 6.37 15.90
N GLN A 113 -12.80 6.71 14.61
CA GLN A 113 -11.80 6.21 13.67
C GLN A 113 -10.41 6.76 13.98
N CYS A 114 -10.28 8.07 14.25
CA CYS A 114 -9.00 8.68 14.63
C CYS A 114 -8.50 8.14 15.98
N ALA A 115 -9.37 8.05 16.99
CA ALA A 115 -9.03 7.49 18.29
C ALA A 115 -8.75 5.98 18.22
N ASN A 116 -9.46 5.23 17.38
CA ASN A 116 -9.14 3.82 17.13
C ASN A 116 -7.78 3.69 16.45
N ALA A 117 -7.46 4.50 15.44
CA ALA A 117 -6.16 4.47 14.77
C ALA A 117 -5.01 4.80 15.73
N ILE A 118 -5.18 5.82 16.58
CA ILE A 118 -4.21 6.19 17.61
C ILE A 118 -4.09 5.09 18.66
N LYS A 119 -5.21 4.53 19.13
CA LYS A 119 -5.25 3.42 20.09
C LYS A 119 -4.59 2.15 19.54
N TYR A 120 -4.81 1.84 18.26
CA TYR A 120 -4.13 0.73 17.62
C TYR A 120 -2.63 1.01 17.50
N SER A 121 -2.22 2.20 17.03
CA SER A 121 -0.80 2.57 16.98
C SER A 121 -0.13 2.41 18.35
N SER A 122 -0.69 3.02 19.40
CA SER A 122 -0.09 2.99 20.74
C SER A 122 -0.11 1.61 21.39
N ALA A 123 -1.09 0.77 21.09
CA ALA A 123 -1.12 -0.62 21.56
C ALA A 123 -0.04 -1.49 20.89
N TYR A 124 0.52 -1.05 19.76
CA TYR A 124 1.56 -1.76 19.02
C TYR A 124 2.90 -1.00 19.00
N ASP A 125 3.08 0.07 19.80
CA ASP A 125 4.34 0.84 19.84
C ASP A 125 5.53 -0.01 20.34
N ASP A 126 5.27 -0.95 21.26
CA ASP A 126 6.28 -1.89 21.78
C ASP A 126 6.29 -3.24 21.03
N PHE A 127 5.42 -3.41 20.03
CA PHE A 127 5.21 -4.69 19.35
C PHE A 127 6.36 -5.01 18.40
N LYS A 128 7.07 -6.10 18.67
CA LYS A 128 8.14 -6.62 17.81
C LYS A 128 7.65 -7.84 17.06
N MET A 129 7.44 -7.69 15.76
CA MET A 129 6.92 -8.75 14.87
C MET A 129 7.68 -10.09 14.99
N ASN A 130 9.02 -10.05 15.12
CA ASN A 130 9.85 -11.25 15.27
C ASN A 130 10.08 -11.68 16.73
N GLY A 131 9.68 -10.87 17.71
CA GLY A 131 9.87 -11.15 19.14
C GLY A 131 8.59 -11.66 19.82
N ASP A 132 7.45 -11.10 19.44
CA ASP A 132 6.16 -11.33 20.08
C ASP A 132 5.28 -12.34 19.32
N TYR A 133 5.50 -12.51 18.01
CA TYR A 133 4.91 -13.58 17.21
C TYR A 133 5.97 -14.66 16.90
N ASN A 134 6.35 -15.43 17.91
CA ASN A 134 6.89 -16.76 17.65
C ASN A 134 5.74 -17.69 17.27
N ILE A 135 5.29 -17.60 16.02
CA ILE A 135 4.38 -18.62 15.46
C ILE A 135 5.23 -19.89 15.32
N GLU A 136 5.15 -20.79 16.30
CA GLU A 136 5.62 -22.14 16.10
C GLU A 136 4.85 -22.73 14.92
N ASP A 137 5.57 -23.01 13.83
CA ASP A 137 5.01 -23.51 12.59
C ASP A 137 4.69 -25.00 12.76
N THR A 138 3.62 -25.30 13.49
CA THR A 138 3.18 -26.67 13.82
C THR A 138 2.71 -27.43 12.58
N ASP A 139 2.39 -26.72 11.50
CA ASP A 139 1.97 -27.34 10.24
C ASP A 139 3.16 -28.07 9.59
N LYS A 140 2.89 -29.29 9.10
CA LYS A 140 3.89 -30.10 8.41
C LYS A 140 4.38 -29.37 7.14
N PRO A 141 5.67 -29.47 6.78
CA PRO A 141 6.16 -29.00 5.48
C PRO A 141 5.29 -29.53 4.34
N ILE A 142 5.10 -28.73 3.30
CA ILE A 142 4.36 -29.20 2.14
C ILE A 142 5.14 -30.32 1.42
N ASN A 143 4.43 -31.34 0.97
CA ASN A 143 4.95 -32.34 0.05
C ASN A 143 4.12 -32.26 -1.23
N ILE A 144 4.62 -31.55 -2.24
CA ILE A 144 3.92 -31.39 -3.52
C ILE A 144 4.01 -32.66 -4.35
N THR A 145 2.93 -33.00 -5.06
CA THR A 145 2.88 -34.17 -5.94
C THR A 145 3.26 -33.80 -7.37
N ILE A 146 3.72 -34.77 -8.17
CA ILE A 146 4.01 -34.55 -9.61
C ILE A 146 2.79 -33.96 -10.34
N PRO A 147 1.54 -34.46 -10.18
CA PRO A 147 0.38 -33.86 -10.84
C PRO A 147 0.13 -32.39 -10.44
N TYR A 148 0.40 -32.03 -9.19
CA TYR A 148 0.32 -30.64 -8.75
C TYR A 148 1.35 -29.77 -9.45
N TRP A 149 2.59 -30.25 -9.55
CA TRP A 149 3.67 -29.55 -10.24
C TRP A 149 3.39 -29.40 -11.73
N THR A 150 2.94 -30.46 -12.40
CA THR A 150 2.54 -30.42 -13.82
C THR A 150 1.49 -29.34 -14.07
N ALA A 151 0.42 -29.29 -13.27
CA ALA A 151 -0.61 -28.28 -13.40
C ALA A 151 -0.09 -26.84 -13.16
N LYS A 152 0.95 -26.68 -12.34
CA LYS A 152 1.61 -25.39 -12.11
C LYS A 152 2.45 -24.96 -13.31
N VAL A 153 3.29 -25.86 -13.83
CA VAL A 153 4.11 -25.62 -15.02
C VAL A 153 3.25 -25.22 -16.21
N GLU A 154 2.16 -25.95 -16.47
CA GLU A 154 1.19 -25.61 -17.53
C GLU A 154 0.61 -24.20 -17.33
N SER A 155 0.20 -23.86 -16.10
CA SER A 155 -0.31 -22.52 -15.79
C SER A 155 0.73 -21.41 -16.00
N TYR A 156 2.00 -21.66 -15.70
CA TYR A 156 3.07 -20.66 -15.93
C TYR A 156 3.32 -20.43 -17.43
N ILE A 157 3.31 -21.51 -18.23
CA ILE A 157 3.43 -21.45 -19.68
C ILE A 157 2.27 -20.62 -20.27
N GLU A 158 1.03 -20.89 -19.88
CA GLU A 158 -0.14 -20.13 -20.34
C GLU A 158 -0.04 -18.64 -20.00
N GLN A 159 0.40 -18.31 -18.77
CA GLN A 159 0.55 -16.92 -18.33
C GLN A 159 1.62 -16.16 -19.12
N ASP A 160 2.72 -16.82 -19.46
CA ASP A 160 3.81 -16.23 -20.22
C ASP A 160 3.45 -16.08 -21.70
N GLN A 161 2.80 -17.09 -22.29
CA GLN A 161 2.26 -17.02 -23.66
C GLN A 161 1.24 -15.89 -23.82
N LYS A 162 0.31 -15.74 -22.87
CA LYS A 162 -0.71 -14.66 -22.91
C LYS A 162 -0.11 -13.26 -22.91
N LYS A 163 1.12 -13.11 -22.41
CA LYS A 163 1.85 -11.83 -22.34
C LYS A 163 3.00 -11.76 -23.35
N ASN A 164 3.08 -12.71 -24.29
CA ASN A 164 4.13 -12.81 -25.31
C ASN A 164 5.56 -12.80 -24.73
N ARG A 165 5.76 -13.47 -23.59
CA ARG A 165 7.10 -13.61 -22.98
C ARG A 165 7.85 -14.79 -23.59
N ASP A 166 9.18 -14.69 -23.59
CA ASP A 166 10.02 -15.84 -23.95
C ASP A 166 9.84 -16.95 -22.92
N SER A 167 9.59 -18.16 -23.42
CA SER A 167 9.37 -19.39 -22.63
C SER A 167 10.43 -20.45 -22.91
N SER A 168 11.46 -20.12 -23.70
CA SER A 168 12.54 -21.03 -24.09
C SER A 168 13.28 -21.66 -22.90
N ASN A 169 13.37 -20.94 -21.78
CA ASN A 169 14.06 -21.34 -20.56
C ASN A 169 13.13 -21.39 -19.34
N ASN A 170 11.83 -21.62 -19.55
CA ASN A 170 10.88 -21.74 -18.44
C ASN A 170 11.12 -23.02 -17.64
N VAL A 171 10.69 -23.00 -16.38
CA VAL A 171 10.62 -24.19 -15.52
C VAL A 171 9.82 -25.30 -16.20
N THR A 172 10.30 -26.53 -16.06
CA THR A 172 9.71 -27.71 -16.71
C THR A 172 9.24 -28.74 -15.69
N ILE A 173 8.57 -29.79 -16.16
CA ILE A 173 8.13 -30.91 -15.32
C ILE A 173 9.34 -31.61 -14.69
N ASP A 174 10.47 -31.67 -15.38
CA ASP A 174 11.71 -32.33 -14.92
C ASP A 174 12.34 -31.61 -13.71
N ASP A 175 11.96 -30.36 -13.46
CA ASP A 175 12.42 -29.58 -12.32
C ASP A 175 11.70 -29.91 -11.01
N TYR A 176 10.85 -30.94 -11.01
CA TYR A 176 10.01 -31.34 -9.89
C TYR A 176 10.78 -31.50 -8.58
N GLU A 177 11.87 -32.28 -8.57
CA GLU A 177 12.62 -32.56 -7.34
C GLU A 177 13.27 -31.29 -6.76
N TYR A 178 13.77 -30.41 -7.63
CA TYR A 178 14.34 -29.12 -7.22
C TYR A 178 13.28 -28.25 -6.53
N PHE A 179 12.11 -28.07 -7.15
CA PHE A 179 11.07 -27.19 -6.59
C PHE A 179 10.34 -27.82 -5.40
N LYS A 180 10.26 -29.14 -5.33
CA LYS A 180 9.76 -29.86 -4.15
C LYS A 180 10.65 -29.57 -2.94
N GLU A 181 11.97 -29.74 -3.08
CA GLU A 181 12.93 -29.43 -2.03
C GLU A 181 12.90 -27.93 -1.66
N LEU A 182 12.78 -27.05 -2.67
CA LEU A 182 12.66 -25.61 -2.47
C LEU A 182 11.47 -25.24 -1.60
N PHE A 183 10.28 -25.78 -1.90
CA PHE A 183 9.06 -25.48 -1.13
C PHE A 183 9.05 -26.13 0.26
N GLU A 184 9.80 -27.22 0.46
CA GLU A 184 9.97 -27.86 1.77
C GLU A 184 10.89 -27.04 2.69
N LYS A 185 11.97 -26.49 2.14
CA LYS A 185 13.02 -25.80 2.91
C LYS A 185 12.81 -24.30 3.03
N GLN A 186 12.24 -23.67 2.02
CA GLN A 186 12.07 -22.22 1.98
C GLN A 186 10.68 -21.78 2.43
N ARG A 187 10.62 -20.51 2.84
CA ARG A 187 9.38 -19.81 3.18
C ARG A 187 8.96 -18.95 1.99
N CYS A 188 7.70 -18.53 1.99
CA CYS A 188 7.20 -17.54 1.04
C CYS A 188 8.11 -16.30 1.09
N TYR A 189 8.68 -15.91 -0.06
CA TYR A 189 9.56 -14.75 -0.16
C TYR A 189 8.87 -13.44 0.27
N PHE A 190 7.56 -13.33 0.07
CA PHE A 190 6.82 -12.10 0.36
C PHE A 190 6.37 -11.97 1.82
N CYS A 191 5.74 -13.01 2.38
CA CYS A 191 5.18 -12.95 3.75
C CYS A 191 5.95 -13.76 4.79
N ASN A 192 7.03 -14.44 4.39
CA ASN A 192 7.84 -15.29 5.25
C ASN A 192 7.06 -16.45 5.93
N CYS A 193 5.83 -16.73 5.50
CA CYS A 193 5.07 -17.88 5.98
C CYS A 193 5.58 -19.18 5.37
N LYS A 194 5.48 -20.28 6.11
CA LYS A 194 5.75 -21.63 5.60
C LYS A 194 4.70 -22.01 4.55
N LEU A 195 5.18 -22.72 3.54
CA LEU A 195 4.37 -23.21 2.43
C LEU A 195 3.73 -24.53 2.86
N THR A 196 2.40 -24.58 2.78
CA THR A 196 1.58 -25.71 3.24
C THR A 196 0.42 -25.91 2.29
N TRP A 197 -0.38 -26.96 2.45
CA TRP A 197 -1.59 -27.12 1.63
C TRP A 197 -2.66 -26.06 1.88
N LYS A 198 -2.61 -25.37 3.02
CA LYS A 198 -3.40 -24.16 3.30
C LYS A 198 -2.77 -22.97 2.57
N ASN A 199 -1.47 -22.73 2.78
CA ASN A 199 -0.68 -21.71 2.09
C ASN A 199 -0.01 -22.27 0.82
N ARG A 200 -0.83 -22.63 -0.18
CA ARG A 200 -0.34 -23.41 -1.33
C ARG A 200 0.80 -22.69 -2.06
N PRO A 201 1.91 -23.38 -2.36
CA PRO A 201 3.04 -22.76 -3.02
C PRO A 201 2.71 -22.38 -4.47
N THR A 202 3.44 -21.39 -4.93
CA THR A 202 3.49 -20.95 -6.31
C THR A 202 4.85 -20.32 -6.54
N LEU A 203 5.24 -20.18 -7.80
CA LEU A 203 6.37 -19.38 -8.20
C LEU A 203 5.88 -18.00 -8.59
N ASP A 204 6.54 -16.99 -8.06
CA ASP A 204 6.35 -15.60 -8.46
C ASP A 204 7.61 -15.06 -9.14
N ARG A 205 7.43 -14.19 -10.12
CA ARG A 205 8.53 -13.70 -10.96
C ARG A 205 9.24 -12.54 -10.28
N ILE A 206 10.57 -12.56 -10.33
CA ILE A 206 11.40 -11.43 -9.87
C ILE A 206 11.26 -10.26 -10.84
N ASN A 207 11.41 -10.52 -12.15
CA ASN A 207 11.17 -9.57 -13.22
C ASN A 207 9.93 -9.99 -14.03
N ASN A 208 8.91 -9.13 -14.04
CA ASN A 208 7.64 -9.34 -14.74
C ASN A 208 7.71 -9.25 -16.27
N GLU A 209 8.81 -8.75 -16.83
CA GLU A 209 9.08 -8.72 -18.27
C GLU A 209 9.62 -10.06 -18.79
N LEU A 210 10.23 -10.86 -17.91
CA LEU A 210 10.81 -12.16 -18.25
C LEU A 210 9.86 -13.32 -17.90
N GLY A 211 10.07 -14.48 -18.55
CA GLY A 211 9.32 -15.71 -18.27
C GLY A 211 9.68 -16.36 -16.92
N HIS A 212 8.99 -17.45 -16.57
CA HIS A 212 9.27 -18.23 -15.36
C HIS A 212 10.51 -19.13 -15.52
N SER A 213 11.70 -18.56 -15.72
CA SER A 213 12.96 -19.30 -15.64
C SER A 213 13.37 -19.55 -14.18
N LYS A 214 14.20 -20.57 -13.91
CA LYS A 214 14.66 -20.91 -12.55
C LYS A 214 15.30 -19.73 -11.82
N ASP A 215 16.05 -18.89 -12.53
CA ASP A 215 16.75 -17.74 -11.96
C ASP A 215 15.84 -16.51 -11.80
N ASN A 216 14.64 -16.53 -12.36
CA ASN A 216 13.68 -15.42 -12.33
C ASN A 216 12.46 -15.72 -11.44
N VAL A 217 12.49 -16.77 -10.63
CA VAL A 217 11.35 -17.17 -9.79
C VAL A 217 11.71 -17.35 -8.33
N LEU A 218 10.78 -16.97 -7.45
CA LEU A 218 10.88 -17.17 -6.01
C LEU A 218 9.62 -17.87 -5.48
N PRO A 219 9.74 -18.69 -4.42
CA PRO A 219 8.61 -19.36 -3.83
C PRO A 219 7.70 -18.34 -3.12
N CYS A 220 6.42 -18.34 -3.49
CA CYS A 220 5.39 -17.47 -2.93
C CYS A 220 4.15 -18.29 -2.53
N SER A 221 3.26 -17.75 -1.71
CA SER A 221 1.97 -18.36 -1.42
C SER A 221 0.91 -17.87 -2.41
N LYS A 222 0.04 -18.77 -2.86
CA LYS A 222 -1.01 -18.47 -3.85
C LYS A 222 -1.97 -17.36 -3.39
N GLU A 223 -2.22 -17.26 -2.09
CA GLU A 223 -3.09 -16.23 -1.52
C GLU A 223 -2.56 -14.81 -1.77
N ILE A 224 -1.24 -14.65 -1.81
CA ILE A 224 -0.58 -13.34 -1.98
C ILE A 224 -0.45 -12.98 -3.46
N GLN A 225 -0.12 -13.95 -4.33
CA GLN A 225 -0.02 -13.73 -5.78
C GLN A 225 -1.33 -13.19 -6.40
N LEU A 226 -2.49 -13.62 -5.87
CA LEU A 226 -3.81 -13.11 -6.29
C LEU A 226 -4.05 -11.65 -5.86
N THR A 227 -3.41 -11.21 -4.78
CA THR A 227 -3.53 -9.83 -4.30
C THR A 227 -2.57 -8.88 -5.03
N GLU A 228 -1.36 -9.33 -5.37
CA GLU A 228 -0.38 -8.55 -6.17
C GLU A 228 -0.86 -8.29 -7.59
N THR A 229 -1.46 -9.28 -8.24
CA THR A 229 -2.03 -9.11 -9.59
C THR A 229 -3.15 -8.06 -9.66
N ALA A 230 -3.80 -7.76 -8.53
CA ALA A 230 -4.78 -6.68 -8.41
C ALA A 230 -4.15 -5.32 -8.02
N THR A 231 -2.88 -5.28 -7.61
CA THR A 231 -2.21 -4.09 -7.05
C THR A 231 -0.89 -3.73 -7.73
N ASN A 232 -0.63 -4.23 -8.95
CA ASN A 232 0.60 -4.05 -9.75
C ASN A 232 1.07 -2.59 -10.02
N ASP A 233 0.51 -1.59 -9.34
CA ASP A 233 0.92 -0.18 -9.44
C ASP A 233 1.59 0.39 -8.17
N ILE A 234 1.90 -0.39 -7.12
CA ILE A 234 2.41 0.20 -5.86
C ILE A 234 3.55 -0.61 -5.20
N ASN A 235 4.78 -0.11 -5.36
CA ASN A 235 5.96 -0.49 -4.58
C ASN A 235 5.75 -0.28 -3.06
N GLU A 236 6.28 -1.21 -2.25
CA GLU A 236 6.38 -1.24 -0.77
C GLU A 236 5.10 -1.07 0.09
N LEU A 237 4.19 -0.14 -0.25
CA LEU A 237 2.92 0.09 0.44
C LEU A 237 1.89 -1.04 0.21
N GLY A 238 1.99 -1.73 -0.93
CA GLY A 238 1.19 -2.94 -1.21
C GLY A 238 1.48 -4.08 -0.23
N CYS A 239 2.74 -4.25 0.17
CA CYS A 239 3.18 -5.29 1.11
C CYS A 239 2.58 -5.12 2.51
N VAL A 240 2.45 -3.87 2.98
CA VAL A 240 1.83 -3.55 4.28
C VAL A 240 0.33 -3.80 4.25
N LEU A 241 -0.35 -3.42 3.17
CA LEU A 241 -1.80 -3.61 3.01
C LEU A 241 -2.20 -5.07 2.78
N ILE A 242 -1.38 -5.87 2.08
CA ILE A 242 -1.60 -7.30 1.87
C ILE A 242 -1.36 -8.09 3.15
N ASN A 243 -0.31 -7.75 3.91
CA ASN A 243 -0.15 -8.25 5.28
C ASN A 243 -1.37 -7.84 6.12
N GLN A 244 -1.76 -6.56 6.18
CA GLN A 244 -2.96 -6.16 6.92
C GLN A 244 -4.22 -6.93 6.50
N LYS A 245 -4.48 -7.17 5.21
CA LYS A 245 -5.64 -7.95 4.74
C LYS A 245 -5.61 -9.43 5.15
N GLY A 246 -4.45 -10.09 5.05
CA GLY A 246 -4.29 -11.47 5.53
C GLY A 246 -4.44 -11.58 7.05
N TYR A 247 -3.98 -10.56 7.78
CA TYR A 247 -4.15 -10.44 9.23
C TYR A 247 -5.60 -10.15 9.63
N TYR A 248 -6.31 -9.26 8.92
CA TYR A 248 -7.74 -9.00 9.13
C TYR A 248 -8.58 -10.25 8.92
N TRP A 249 -8.28 -11.06 7.89
CA TRP A 249 -8.99 -12.33 7.66
C TRP A 249 -8.75 -13.35 8.79
N ARG A 250 -7.54 -13.44 9.34
CA ARG A 250 -7.24 -14.30 10.52
C ARG A 250 -7.87 -13.78 11.81
N ILE A 251 -7.94 -12.47 12.00
CA ILE A 251 -8.64 -11.82 13.13
C ILE A 251 -10.14 -12.09 13.04
N GLU A 252 -10.77 -11.96 11.87
CA GLU A 252 -12.17 -12.29 11.63
C GLU A 252 -12.46 -13.77 11.95
N GLN A 253 -11.58 -14.71 11.55
CA GLN A 253 -11.74 -16.12 11.91
C GLN A 253 -11.58 -16.39 13.41
N CYS A 254 -10.65 -15.71 14.09
CA CYS A 254 -10.49 -15.81 15.55
C CYS A 254 -11.68 -15.20 16.29
N ILE A 255 -12.20 -14.05 15.83
CA ILE A 255 -13.41 -13.43 16.39
C ILE A 255 -14.63 -14.34 16.20
N ALA A 256 -14.78 -14.98 15.03
CA ALA A 256 -15.86 -15.93 14.79
C ALA A 256 -15.76 -17.18 15.69
N GLN A 257 -14.56 -17.71 15.91
CA GLN A 257 -14.33 -18.83 16.83
C GLN A 257 -14.60 -18.45 18.29
N ILE A 258 -14.17 -17.25 18.70
CA ILE A 258 -14.46 -16.69 20.03
C ILE A 258 -15.97 -16.52 20.18
N GLN A 259 -16.65 -15.84 19.26
CA GLN A 259 -18.11 -15.64 19.29
C GLN A 259 -18.90 -16.96 19.34
N CYS A 260 -18.46 -18.02 18.64
CA CYS A 260 -19.02 -19.36 18.76
C CYS A 260 -18.79 -19.98 20.15
N SER A 261 -17.63 -19.77 20.76
CA SER A 261 -17.32 -20.21 22.13
C SER A 261 -18.15 -19.48 23.19
N TRP A 262 -18.35 -18.17 23.03
CA TRP A 262 -19.22 -17.37 23.92
C TRP A 262 -20.69 -17.78 23.80
N ARG A 263 -21.18 -18.02 22.57
CA ARG A 263 -22.56 -18.49 22.34
C ARG A 263 -22.84 -19.87 22.96
N ASN A 264 -21.83 -20.75 22.99
CA ASN A 264 -21.92 -22.04 23.66
C ASN A 264 -21.83 -21.94 25.20
N LYS A 265 -21.13 -20.93 25.73
CA LYS A 265 -21.11 -20.62 27.17
C LYS A 265 -22.45 -20.03 27.64
N ASP A 266 -23.06 -19.13 26.88
CA ASP A 266 -24.34 -18.51 27.25
C ASP A 266 -25.51 -19.51 27.30
N GLN A 267 -25.47 -20.58 26.49
CA GLN A 267 -26.43 -21.70 26.60
C GLN A 267 -26.20 -22.56 27.85
N SER A 268 -24.99 -22.57 28.42
CA SER A 268 -24.66 -23.32 29.64
C SER A 268 -24.89 -22.54 30.94
N SER A 269 -25.03 -21.20 30.88
CA SER A 269 -25.21 -20.31 32.03
C SER A 269 -26.64 -19.77 32.21
N GLY A 270 -27.61 -20.26 31.43
CA GLY A 270 -29.02 -19.85 31.50
C GLY A 270 -29.85 -20.48 32.64
N ILE A 271 -29.34 -20.51 33.87
CA ILE A 271 -30.15 -20.76 35.08
C ILE A 271 -29.75 -19.71 36.13
N PHE A 272 -30.75 -19.00 36.67
CA PHE A 272 -30.69 -17.80 37.55
C PHE A 272 -30.43 -16.48 36.81
N GLY A 273 -31.23 -15.41 36.88
CA GLY A 273 -32.44 -15.11 37.64
C GLY A 273 -32.50 -13.58 37.88
N GLN A 274 -33.67 -12.97 37.60
CA GLN A 274 -34.15 -11.63 38.04
C GLN A 274 -33.50 -10.38 37.39
N LYS A 275 -34.26 -9.57 36.63
CA LYS A 275 -35.25 -8.50 37.01
C LYS A 275 -34.61 -7.21 37.57
N GLY A 276 -34.89 -6.09 36.91
CA GLY A 276 -34.62 -4.72 37.37
C GLY A 276 -34.25 -3.81 36.19
N ILE A 277 -35.20 -3.23 35.44
CA ILE A 277 -35.91 -1.95 35.67
C ILE A 277 -35.02 -0.72 35.35
N PHE A 278 -35.56 0.07 34.40
CA PHE A 278 -35.21 1.41 33.94
C PHE A 278 -34.63 2.38 34.97
N ASN A 279 -33.67 3.21 34.52
CA ASN A 279 -33.87 4.64 34.29
C ASN A 279 -32.88 5.16 33.25
#